data_AF-D8TI40-F1
#
_entry.id   AF-D8TI40-F1
#
_cell.length_a   1.000
_cell.length_b   1.000
_cell.length_c   1.000
_cell.angle_alpha   90.00
_cell.angle_beta   90.00
_cell.angle_gamma   90.00
#
_symmetry.space_group_name_H-M   'P 1'
#
loop_
_entity.id
_entity.type
_entity.pdbx_description
1 polymer ?
#
loop_
_entity_poly.entity_id
_entity_poly.type
_entity_poly.pdbx_seq_one_letter_code
_entity_poly.pdbx_strand_id
1 'polypeptide(L)'
;MTGVFAEIGSGENLYDYQTGDLLGFPYCRCERGQSAYSLAPTVVSKGGGQYCFKVIVKNCSANCCKVDLKKIEFNVNAACLVKSAIVRATVNGNLTAVGPNFYKPLDSPPGSAILRLTSLGLGLGSNGTEICLTLKAGVNSTGCDTLEELCIPPPGANPGVCQVAMFNNNNSTGACCPQPSPPQPPPPCSLCIHIRLVSPIIDFPTFRFNNATCQQLQKTVAGPMNTQFTALNVTVLKPFAADPQLCSSVETQICTSVVCPPDDVQQRLQSVLQNELDLGVGLLSGSVCPASSGYTIRALSGTQDFLNLRTISNCKPGPDPFPGCRCDKRQGIIPLYVMPTVESLPGRTSATILHCFRLGMVPPLFRTPVGLYVCMYVCMYVCMYVYESNRRMITGFRLTPRGGSPRFISVSWAAPDDNTVKATMINWNYVQQADGGEICMELRKEMPLSDFCLGGGSGW
;
A
#
# COMPACT_ATOMS: atom_id res chain seq x y z
N MET A 1 24.88 -6.54 6.39
CA MET A 1 25.19 -5.35 7.21
C MET A 1 23.91 -4.95 7.92
N THR A 2 23.71 -5.43 9.14
CA THR A 2 22.61 -5.01 10.01
C THR A 2 23.03 -3.70 10.67
N GLY A 3 22.31 -2.62 10.40
CA GLY A 3 22.53 -1.33 11.07
C GLY A 3 21.90 -1.37 12.45
N VAL A 4 22.72 -1.24 13.49
CA VAL A 4 22.24 -1.04 14.87
C VAL A 4 22.02 0.46 15.06
N PHE A 5 20.92 0.87 15.70
CA PHE A 5 20.60 2.28 15.89
C PHE A 5 21.03 2.78 17.28
N ALA A 6 21.45 4.04 17.41
CA ALA A 6 21.66 4.69 18.71
C ALA A 6 20.61 5.78 18.90
N GLU A 7 19.75 5.66 19.91
CA GLU A 7 18.69 6.63 20.21
C GLU A 7 18.91 7.29 21.57
N ILE A 8 18.59 8.58 21.65
CA ILE A 8 18.58 9.31 22.92
C ILE A 8 17.22 9.02 23.57
N GLY A 9 17.22 8.24 24.66
CA GLY A 9 16.01 7.73 25.28
C GLY A 9 15.05 8.85 25.74
N SER A 10 13.76 8.65 25.46
CA SER A 10 12.65 9.40 26.05
C SER A 10 11.77 8.41 26.82
N GLY A 11 11.48 8.74 28.09
CA GLY A 11 10.38 8.11 28.84
C GLY A 11 9.21 9.08 28.80
N GLU A 12 8.02 8.61 28.43
CA GLU A 12 6.81 9.43 28.42
C GLU A 12 6.34 9.75 29.84
N ASN A 13 6.30 11.05 30.11
CA ASN A 13 5.35 11.84 30.89
C ASN A 13 4.44 11.12 31.91
N LEU A 14 4.80 11.28 33.20
CA LEU A 14 3.91 11.93 34.17
C LEU A 14 4.58 13.23 34.63
N TYR A 15 3.76 14.26 34.81
CA TYR A 15 4.10 15.68 34.84
C TYR A 15 5.00 16.17 36.00
N ASP A 16 5.84 17.15 35.62
CA ASP A 16 6.16 18.44 36.25
C ASP A 16 6.63 18.58 37.71
N TYR A 17 7.52 19.57 37.88
CA TYR A 17 8.15 20.12 39.08
C TYR A 17 7.39 19.86 40.40
N GLN A 18 7.97 19.09 41.35
CA GLN A 18 8.14 19.49 42.78
C GLN A 18 8.53 18.39 43.79
N THR A 19 8.57 17.09 43.50
CA THR A 19 8.55 16.08 44.60
C THR A 19 9.72 15.11 44.75
N GLY A 20 10.80 15.19 43.97
CA GLY A 20 12.02 14.44 44.29
C GLY A 20 11.89 12.91 44.32
N ASP A 21 11.39 12.30 43.23
CA ASP A 21 11.46 10.86 43.00
C ASP A 21 11.77 10.50 41.52
N LEU A 22 12.28 9.28 41.31
CA LEU A 22 13.32 8.85 40.36
C LEU A 22 13.05 9.01 38.83
N LEU A 23 14.05 9.57 38.16
CA LEU A 23 14.08 10.02 36.76
C LEU A 23 14.54 8.92 35.78
N GLY A 24 13.93 8.83 34.60
CA GLY A 24 14.50 8.08 33.47
C GLY A 24 15.91 8.56 33.11
N PHE A 25 16.69 7.69 32.44
CA PHE A 25 18.06 7.98 32.02
C PHE A 25 18.15 9.32 31.23
N PRO A 26 19.13 10.20 31.50
CA PRO A 26 20.28 10.02 32.41
C PRO A 26 19.95 10.20 33.90
N TYR A 27 20.53 9.33 34.75
CA TYR A 27 20.33 9.29 36.20
C TYR A 27 21.18 10.35 36.94
N CYS A 28 21.01 11.62 36.57
CA CYS A 28 21.74 12.74 37.17
C CYS A 28 20.90 14.01 37.23
N ARG A 29 21.18 14.83 38.24
CA ARG A 29 20.61 16.19 38.37
C ARG A 29 21.56 17.18 37.68
N CYS A 30 21.11 17.74 36.57
CA CYS A 30 21.88 18.64 35.72
C CYS A 30 20.94 19.62 35.03
N GLU A 31 21.48 20.75 34.55
CA GLU A 31 20.73 21.67 33.72
C GLU A 31 20.41 20.99 32.39
N ARG A 32 19.12 20.79 32.08
CA ARG A 32 18.70 20.24 30.80
C ARG A 32 18.73 21.37 29.76
N GLY A 33 19.45 21.15 28.67
CA GLY A 33 19.57 22.14 27.60
C GLY A 33 19.90 21.50 26.26
N GLN A 34 19.71 22.26 25.19
CA GLN A 34 20.11 21.84 23.85
C GLN A 34 21.64 21.66 23.81
N SER A 35 22.10 20.45 23.49
CA SER A 35 23.52 20.11 23.34
C SER A 35 23.97 20.36 21.90
N ALA A 36 25.22 20.82 21.72
CA ALA A 36 25.87 20.87 20.41
C ALA A 36 26.22 19.48 19.87
N TYR A 37 26.23 18.44 20.72
CA TYR A 37 26.69 17.10 20.37
C TYR A 37 25.56 16.08 20.38
N SER A 38 25.55 15.20 19.38
CA SER A 38 24.77 13.97 19.36
C SER A 38 25.58 12.83 18.73
N LEU A 39 25.15 11.58 18.88
CA LEU A 39 25.64 10.50 18.02
C LEU A 39 24.80 10.45 16.74
N ALA A 40 25.41 9.99 15.65
CA ALA A 40 24.68 9.59 14.46
C ALA A 40 23.75 8.41 14.82
N PRO A 41 22.56 8.35 14.21
CA PRO A 41 21.58 7.32 14.54
C PRO A 41 22.05 5.93 14.12
N THR A 42 23.03 5.81 13.21
CA THR A 42 23.54 4.52 12.73
C THR A 42 24.87 4.18 13.37
N VAL A 43 24.95 2.98 13.96
CA VAL A 43 26.17 2.36 14.48
C VAL A 43 26.76 1.44 13.42
N VAL A 44 28.08 1.51 13.25
CA VAL A 44 28.83 0.64 12.34
C VAL A 44 29.47 -0.48 13.13
N SER A 45 29.04 -1.73 12.88
CA SER A 45 29.77 -2.91 13.36
C SER A 45 30.97 -3.19 12.45
N LYS A 46 32.18 -3.17 13.01
CA LYS A 46 33.43 -3.44 12.29
C LYS A 46 33.90 -4.90 12.44
N GLY A 47 33.09 -5.75 13.06
CA GLY A 47 33.48 -7.12 13.42
C GLY A 47 34.37 -7.16 14.67
N GLY A 48 34.61 -8.38 15.18
CA GLY A 48 35.44 -8.58 16.38
C GLY A 48 34.91 -7.91 17.65
N GLY A 49 33.59 -7.75 17.77
CA GLY A 49 32.94 -7.05 18.89
C GLY A 49 33.13 -5.53 18.89
N GLN A 50 33.57 -4.93 17.77
CA GLN A 50 33.77 -3.48 17.67
C GLN A 50 32.57 -2.77 17.03
N TYR A 51 32.05 -1.77 17.75
CA TYR A 51 30.88 -0.95 17.39
C TYR A 51 31.25 0.52 17.40
N CYS A 52 31.09 1.20 16.27
CA CYS A 52 31.53 2.58 16.06
C CYS A 52 30.36 3.55 15.87
N PHE A 53 30.40 4.64 16.62
CA PHE A 53 29.45 5.74 16.62
C PHE A 53 30.12 6.99 16.04
N LYS A 54 29.41 7.74 15.19
CA LYS A 54 29.89 9.05 14.73
C LYS A 54 29.33 10.16 15.60
N VAL A 55 30.19 11.09 16.03
CA VAL A 55 29.78 12.32 16.69
C VAL A 55 29.28 13.31 15.64
N ILE A 56 28.09 13.85 15.86
CA ILE A 56 27.54 14.96 15.08
C ILE A 56 27.62 16.20 15.96
N VAL A 57 28.21 17.26 15.43
CA VAL A 57 28.21 18.59 16.06
C VAL A 57 27.23 19.48 15.30
N LYS A 58 26.23 20.03 16.00
CA LYS A 58 25.21 20.94 15.47
C LYS A 58 25.42 22.34 16.04
N ASN A 59 25.16 23.34 15.21
CA ASN A 59 25.06 24.71 15.68
C ASN A 59 23.83 24.87 16.56
N CYS A 60 24.00 25.38 17.76
CA CYS A 60 22.91 25.81 18.62
C CYS A 60 23.34 27.00 19.49
N SER A 61 22.37 27.75 20.01
CA SER A 61 22.58 29.05 20.64
C SER A 61 22.58 29.02 22.17
N ALA A 62 22.14 27.92 22.79
CA ALA A 62 22.07 27.78 24.24
C ALA A 62 23.46 27.73 24.90
N ASN A 63 23.55 28.00 26.20
CA ASN A 63 24.81 27.94 26.97
C ASN A 63 25.49 26.57 26.85
N CYS A 64 24.69 25.51 26.79
CA CYS A 64 25.13 24.12 26.62
C CYS A 64 25.76 23.80 25.26
N CYS A 65 25.68 24.72 24.30
CA CYS A 65 26.22 24.58 22.95
C CYS A 65 27.63 25.14 22.77
N LYS A 66 28.19 25.81 23.78
CA LYS A 66 29.44 26.59 23.67
C LYS A 66 30.62 25.94 24.39
N VAL A 67 30.51 24.68 24.74
CA VAL A 67 31.40 24.00 25.69
C VAL A 67 31.77 22.62 25.17
N ASP A 68 32.98 22.16 25.51
CA ASP A 68 33.52 20.90 25.03
C ASP A 68 32.80 19.67 25.64
N LEU A 69 32.77 18.57 24.87
CA LEU A 69 32.24 17.28 25.26
C LEU A 69 33.24 16.54 26.16
N LYS A 70 32.90 16.45 27.45
CA LYS A 70 33.74 15.88 28.50
C LYS A 70 33.55 14.37 28.66
N LYS A 71 32.29 13.92 28.62
CA LYS A 71 31.90 12.56 28.98
C LYS A 71 30.72 12.09 28.12
N ILE A 72 30.71 10.80 27.81
CA ILE A 72 29.58 10.08 27.24
C ILE A 72 29.20 8.95 28.20
N GLU A 73 27.92 8.76 28.43
CA GLU A 73 27.38 7.66 29.23
C GLU A 73 26.37 6.85 28.44
N PHE A 74 26.41 5.54 28.59
CA PHE A 74 25.46 4.61 28.02
C PHE A 74 24.67 3.96 29.15
N ASN A 75 23.34 3.85 28.98
CA ASN A 75 22.51 3.03 29.85
C ASN A 75 22.67 1.56 29.46
N VAL A 76 23.23 0.76 30.36
CA VAL A 76 23.67 -0.61 30.07
C VAL A 76 23.14 -1.59 31.09
N ASN A 77 23.07 -2.86 30.69
CA ASN A 77 22.64 -3.94 31.57
C ASN A 77 23.68 -4.19 32.67
N ALA A 78 23.23 -4.21 33.93
CA ALA A 78 24.08 -4.48 35.08
C ALA A 78 24.75 -5.87 35.03
N ALA A 79 24.19 -6.81 34.26
CA ALA A 79 24.79 -8.13 34.02
C ALA A 79 26.12 -8.05 33.26
N CYS A 80 26.37 -6.96 32.53
CA CYS A 80 27.61 -6.75 31.79
C CYS A 80 28.80 -6.34 32.67
N LEU A 81 28.56 -6.04 33.95
CA LEU A 81 29.59 -5.60 34.90
C LEU A 81 30.40 -6.79 35.44
N VAL A 82 31.08 -7.49 34.53
CA VAL A 82 31.89 -8.66 34.86
C VAL A 82 33.37 -8.30 34.76
N LYS A 83 34.14 -8.56 35.83
CA LYS A 83 35.58 -8.22 35.89
C LYS A 83 36.42 -8.86 34.78
N SER A 84 36.01 -10.02 34.28
CA SER A 84 36.71 -10.76 33.23
C SER A 84 36.35 -10.28 31.81
N ALA A 85 35.27 -9.50 31.64
CA ALA A 85 34.88 -8.95 30.35
C ALA A 85 35.75 -7.73 29.99
N ILE A 86 35.97 -7.53 28.69
CA ILE A 86 36.80 -6.43 28.18
C ILE A 86 35.89 -5.42 27.51
N VAL A 87 36.01 -4.16 27.94
CA VAL A 87 35.43 -3.01 27.25
C VAL A 87 36.54 -1.98 26.99
N ARG A 88 36.78 -1.68 25.72
CA ARG A 88 37.75 -0.67 25.28
C ARG A 88 37.05 0.40 24.47
N ALA A 89 37.54 1.63 24.53
CA ALA A 89 37.06 2.71 23.69
C ALA A 89 38.22 3.35 22.92
N THR A 90 37.97 3.66 21.65
CA THR A 90 38.85 4.45 20.80
C THR A 90 38.15 5.71 20.29
N VAL A 91 38.94 6.74 20.00
CA VAL A 91 38.55 7.96 19.31
C VAL A 91 39.39 8.06 18.05
N ASN A 92 38.76 8.03 16.87
CA ASN A 92 39.41 7.96 15.56
C ASN A 92 40.50 6.87 15.49
N GLY A 93 40.21 5.69 16.05
CA GLY A 93 41.12 4.54 16.07
C GLY A 93 42.17 4.55 17.21
N ASN A 94 42.40 5.69 17.87
CA ASN A 94 43.34 5.79 18.99
C ASN A 94 42.66 5.44 20.31
N LEU A 95 43.32 4.69 21.19
CA LEU A 95 42.78 4.38 22.52
C LEU A 95 42.51 5.66 23.31
N THR A 96 41.37 5.67 24.00
CA THR A 96 41.01 6.74 24.94
C THR A 96 42.06 6.85 26.06
N ALA A 97 42.39 8.08 26.46
CA ALA A 97 43.37 8.34 27.52
C ALA A 97 42.92 7.76 28.88
N VAL A 98 41.61 7.71 29.10
CA VAL A 98 40.97 7.04 30.24
C VAL A 98 40.08 5.95 29.69
N GLY A 99 40.33 4.71 30.11
CA GLY A 99 39.55 3.56 29.67
C GLY A 99 38.07 3.64 30.09
N PRO A 100 37.18 2.92 29.40
CA PRO A 100 35.77 2.85 29.79
C PRO A 100 35.60 2.33 31.21
N ASN A 101 34.69 2.93 31.97
CA ASN A 101 34.43 2.53 33.35
C ASN A 101 32.95 2.29 33.59
N PHE A 102 32.62 1.23 34.31
CA PHE A 102 31.26 0.97 34.75
C PHE A 102 31.02 1.51 36.15
N TYR A 103 29.80 1.98 36.42
CA TYR A 103 29.33 2.26 37.77
C TYR A 103 27.81 2.10 37.87
N LYS A 104 27.32 1.94 39.10
CA LYS A 104 25.88 1.89 39.41
C LYS A 104 25.47 3.20 40.11
N PRO A 105 24.68 4.06 39.47
CA PRO A 105 24.14 5.25 40.11
C PRO A 105 23.22 4.86 41.29
N LEU A 106 23.14 5.72 42.31
CA LEU A 106 22.22 5.52 43.44
C LEU A 106 20.76 5.50 42.97
N ASP A 107 20.46 6.30 41.95
CA ASP A 107 19.13 6.59 41.42
C ASP A 107 18.75 5.73 40.19
N SER A 108 19.52 4.69 39.86
CA SER A 108 19.26 3.87 38.68
C SER A 108 18.34 2.68 39.00
N PRO A 109 17.37 2.31 38.13
CA PRO A 109 16.53 1.13 38.30
C PRO A 109 17.33 -0.17 38.52
N PRO A 110 16.77 -1.15 39.27
CA PRO A 110 17.38 -2.47 39.40
C PRO A 110 17.71 -3.09 38.04
N GLY A 111 18.90 -3.69 37.92
CA GLY A 111 19.36 -4.29 36.67
C GLY A 111 20.01 -3.32 35.68
N SER A 112 20.07 -2.02 35.98
CA SER A 112 20.79 -1.03 35.16
C SER A 112 22.15 -0.64 35.75
N ALA A 113 23.04 -0.21 34.87
CA ALA A 113 24.34 0.36 35.19
C ALA A 113 24.70 1.39 34.12
N ILE A 114 25.79 2.13 34.35
CA ILE A 114 26.31 3.11 33.40
C ILE A 114 27.68 2.68 32.91
N LEU A 115 27.85 2.64 31.58
CA LEU A 115 29.16 2.62 30.94
C LEU A 115 29.57 4.06 30.64
N ARG A 116 30.69 4.49 31.21
CA ARG A 116 31.18 5.86 31.14
C ARG A 116 32.46 5.96 30.33
N LEU A 117 32.47 6.87 29.36
CA LEU A 117 33.64 7.33 28.62
C LEU A 117 33.97 8.77 29.03
N THR A 118 35.20 9.04 29.45
CA THR A 118 35.65 10.37 29.91
C THR A 118 36.91 10.80 29.19
N SER A 119 37.27 12.08 29.31
CA SER A 119 38.53 12.63 28.79
C SER A 119 38.67 12.41 27.29
N LEU A 120 37.57 12.56 26.55
CA LEU A 120 37.52 12.32 25.11
C LEU A 120 38.22 13.43 24.30
N GLY A 121 38.39 14.63 24.89
CA GLY A 121 39.07 15.77 24.24
C GLY A 121 38.31 16.31 23.02
N LEU A 122 36.98 16.18 23.01
CA LEU A 122 36.15 16.55 21.86
C LEU A 122 35.56 17.95 22.04
N GLY A 123 35.73 18.79 21.03
CA GLY A 123 35.25 20.17 21.01
C GLY A 123 34.31 20.43 19.83
N LEU A 124 33.93 21.68 19.62
CA LEU A 124 32.99 22.06 18.54
C LEU A 124 33.53 21.76 17.13
N GLY A 125 34.85 21.61 16.98
CA GLY A 125 35.48 21.18 15.72
C GLY A 125 35.44 19.66 15.47
N SER A 126 34.92 18.85 16.40
CA SER A 126 35.01 17.39 16.35
C SER A 126 33.89 16.70 15.55
N ASN A 127 33.21 17.41 14.65
CA ASN A 127 32.15 16.82 13.82
C ASN A 127 32.68 15.66 12.97
N GLY A 128 31.95 14.54 12.97
CA GLY A 128 32.33 13.32 12.25
C GLY A 128 33.34 12.43 12.98
N THR A 129 33.78 12.81 14.19
CA THR A 129 34.68 11.98 15.00
C THR A 129 34.06 10.61 15.27
N GLU A 130 34.84 9.55 15.07
CA GLU A 130 34.40 8.18 15.29
C GLU A 130 34.81 7.70 16.69
N ILE A 131 33.83 7.27 17.48
CA ILE A 131 34.04 6.66 18.79
C ILE A 131 33.69 5.20 18.67
N CYS A 132 34.63 4.28 18.93
CA CYS A 132 34.35 2.85 18.86
C CYS A 132 34.45 2.20 20.24
N LEU A 133 33.46 1.37 20.57
CA LEU A 133 33.50 0.44 21.68
C LEU A 133 33.92 -0.94 21.17
N THR A 134 34.89 -1.57 21.82
CA THR A 134 35.22 -2.98 21.59
C THR A 134 34.79 -3.77 22.81
N LEU A 135 33.86 -4.69 22.59
CA LEU A 135 33.27 -5.58 23.59
C LEU A 135 33.83 -6.98 23.39
N LYS A 136 34.17 -7.65 24.49
CA LYS A 136 34.53 -9.05 24.48
C LYS A 136 34.10 -9.68 25.79
N ALA A 137 33.34 -10.76 25.70
CA ALA A 137 32.92 -11.53 26.85
C ALA A 137 34.13 -12.06 27.61
N GLY A 138 33.96 -12.18 28.91
CA GLY A 138 34.95 -12.73 29.83
C GLY A 138 35.00 -14.26 29.79
N VAL A 139 35.71 -14.82 30.76
CA VAL A 139 35.83 -16.27 30.94
C VAL A 139 34.44 -16.91 31.04
N ASN A 140 34.23 -18.04 30.38
CA ASN A 140 32.94 -18.74 30.28
C ASN A 140 31.82 -17.93 29.63
N SER A 141 32.15 -17.02 28.71
CA SER A 141 31.18 -16.15 28.03
C SER A 141 30.37 -15.27 28.99
N THR A 142 30.98 -14.86 30.10
CA THR A 142 30.35 -13.97 31.08
C THR A 142 30.53 -12.50 30.70
N GLY A 143 29.48 -11.70 30.87
CA GLY A 143 29.46 -10.30 30.42
C GLY A 143 28.78 -10.16 29.05
N CYS A 144 29.03 -9.05 28.38
CA CYS A 144 28.33 -8.70 27.14
C CYS A 144 29.35 -8.50 26.01
N ASP A 145 29.16 -9.17 24.88
CA ASP A 145 30.00 -9.03 23.69
C ASP A 145 29.28 -8.42 22.48
N THR A 146 27.98 -8.15 22.63
CA THR A 146 27.15 -7.43 21.67
C THR A 146 26.51 -6.17 22.25
N LEU A 147 26.03 -5.25 21.39
CA LEU A 147 25.23 -4.11 21.86
C LEU A 147 23.86 -4.55 22.34
N GLU A 148 23.32 -5.62 21.76
CA GLU A 148 22.04 -6.25 22.11
C GLU A 148 22.03 -6.74 23.54
N GLU A 149 23.15 -7.28 24.03
CA GLU A 149 23.34 -7.66 25.42
C GLU A 149 23.73 -6.48 26.32
N LEU A 150 24.56 -5.56 25.79
CA LEU A 150 25.11 -4.45 26.55
C LEU A 150 24.05 -3.40 26.90
N CYS A 151 23.26 -2.98 25.93
CA CYS A 151 22.44 -1.78 26.03
C CYS A 151 21.04 -2.06 26.57
N ILE A 152 20.53 -1.16 27.40
CA ILE A 152 19.11 -1.14 27.76
C ILE A 152 18.39 -0.28 26.73
N PRO A 153 17.53 -0.86 25.87
CA PRO A 153 16.85 -0.08 24.85
C PRO A 153 15.79 0.84 25.47
N PRO A 154 15.53 2.02 24.86
CA PRO A 154 14.36 2.80 25.21
C PRO A 154 13.07 1.98 24.98
N PRO A 155 11.98 2.28 25.70
CA PRO A 155 10.69 1.65 25.45
C PRO A 155 10.29 1.74 23.98
N GLY A 156 9.95 0.59 23.37
CA GLY A 156 9.55 0.51 21.95
C GLY A 156 10.71 0.40 20.94
N ALA A 157 11.97 0.50 21.37
CA ALA A 157 13.11 0.28 20.50
C ALA A 157 13.58 -1.18 20.48
N ASN A 158 14.20 -1.58 19.37
CA ASN A 158 14.75 -2.92 19.19
C ASN A 158 15.96 -3.18 20.13
N PRO A 159 16.24 -4.45 20.48
CA PRO A 159 17.49 -4.82 21.15
C PRO A 159 18.71 -4.29 20.39
N GLY A 160 19.72 -3.84 21.13
CA GLY A 160 20.94 -3.25 20.57
C GLY A 160 20.89 -1.74 20.42
N VAL A 161 19.70 -1.13 20.56
CA VAL A 161 19.57 0.32 20.62
C VAL A 161 20.04 0.82 21.99
N CYS A 162 21.05 1.69 21.99
CA CYS A 162 21.64 2.22 23.22
C CYS A 162 21.09 3.59 23.56
N GLN A 163 20.61 3.77 24.80
CA GLN A 163 20.37 5.11 25.34
C GLN A 163 21.70 5.75 25.74
N VAL A 164 21.96 6.96 25.21
CA VAL A 164 23.23 7.66 25.39
C VAL A 164 23.01 9.08 25.91
N ALA A 165 23.83 9.51 26.86
CA ALA A 165 23.86 10.87 27.38
C ALA A 165 25.26 11.47 27.23
N MET A 166 25.32 12.73 26.80
CA MET A 166 26.55 13.47 26.57
C MET A 166 26.66 14.64 27.54
N PHE A 167 27.82 14.84 28.12
CA PHE A 167 28.03 15.81 29.19
C PHE A 167 29.20 16.72 28.85
N ASN A 168 29.00 18.02 29.09
CA ASN A 168 30.00 19.05 28.87
C ASN A 168 30.70 19.51 30.16
N ASN A 169 31.75 20.32 30.02
CA ASN A 169 32.66 20.72 31.10
C ASN A 169 32.32 22.08 31.75
N ASN A 170 31.12 22.27 32.29
CA ASN A 170 30.90 23.44 33.17
C ASN A 170 31.39 23.16 34.59
N ASN A 171 32.23 24.06 35.12
CA ASN A 171 32.95 23.91 36.40
C ASN A 171 32.14 24.37 37.63
N SER A 172 30.83 24.46 37.53
CA SER A 172 29.98 25.01 38.60
C SER A 172 28.57 24.47 38.44
N THR A 173 28.19 23.48 39.26
CA THR A 173 26.80 23.10 39.63
C THR A 173 25.75 22.89 38.54
N GLY A 174 26.10 23.00 37.25
CA GLY A 174 25.20 23.00 36.09
C GLY A 174 25.91 22.35 34.90
N ALA A 175 26.30 21.08 35.05
CA ALA A 175 26.63 20.26 33.89
C ALA A 175 25.41 20.27 32.97
N CYS A 176 25.58 20.49 31.67
CA CYS A 176 24.43 20.33 30.78
C CYS A 176 24.22 18.86 30.45
N CYS A 177 22.99 18.43 30.58
CA CYS A 177 22.53 17.16 30.03
C CYS A 177 21.66 17.43 28.81
N PRO A 178 21.69 16.53 27.82
CA PRO A 178 20.81 16.65 26.67
C PRO A 178 19.36 16.68 27.14
N GLN A 179 18.60 17.66 26.66
CA GLN A 179 17.14 17.56 26.69
C GLN A 179 16.73 16.30 25.91
N PRO A 180 15.73 15.52 26.38
CA PRO A 180 15.21 14.41 25.59
C PRO A 180 14.85 14.92 24.20
N SER A 181 15.39 14.31 23.15
CA SER A 181 14.86 14.54 21.80
C SER A 181 13.36 14.20 21.85
N PRO A 182 12.50 14.96 21.13
CA PRO A 182 11.11 14.55 20.95
C PRO A 182 11.10 13.07 20.53
N PRO A 183 10.24 12.21 21.13
CA PRO A 183 10.15 10.82 20.72
C PRO A 183 10.04 10.76 19.20
N GLN A 184 11.02 10.14 18.56
CA GLN A 184 10.97 9.99 17.11
C GLN A 184 9.76 9.10 16.85
N PRO A 185 8.79 9.53 16.01
CA PRO A 185 7.64 8.70 15.70
C PRO A 185 8.16 7.35 15.19
N PRO A 186 7.57 6.23 15.64
CA PRO A 186 7.96 4.92 15.15
C PRO A 186 7.95 4.94 13.61
N PRO A 187 8.97 4.35 12.95
CA PRO A 187 9.11 4.43 11.51
C PRO A 187 7.84 3.91 10.83
N PRO A 188 7.31 4.63 9.82
CA PRO A 188 6.12 4.19 9.12
C PRO A 188 6.44 2.97 8.24
N CYS A 189 5.55 1.99 8.27
CA CYS A 189 5.53 0.86 7.34
C CYS A 189 4.53 1.15 6.21
N SER A 190 4.95 0.95 4.96
CA SER A 190 4.10 1.14 3.77
C SER A 190 3.67 -0.20 3.17
N LEU A 191 2.44 -0.24 2.66
CA LEU A 191 1.92 -1.36 1.87
C LEU A 191 1.15 -0.82 0.66
N CYS A 192 1.52 -1.26 -0.53
CA CYS A 192 0.92 -0.89 -1.80
C CYS A 192 0.49 -2.13 -2.58
N ILE A 193 -0.80 -2.23 -2.88
CA ILE A 193 -1.36 -3.36 -3.65
C ILE A 193 -1.53 -2.92 -5.10
N HIS A 194 -0.85 -3.63 -5.99
CA HIS A 194 -0.90 -3.47 -7.44
C HIS A 194 -1.89 -4.47 -8.03
N ILE A 195 -3.04 -3.99 -8.49
CA ILE A 195 -4.09 -4.77 -9.14
C ILE A 195 -3.92 -4.63 -10.66
N ARG A 196 -3.50 -5.70 -11.32
CA ARG A 196 -3.18 -5.75 -12.75
C ARG A 196 -4.18 -6.59 -13.52
N LEU A 197 -4.56 -6.07 -14.67
CA LEU A 197 -5.28 -6.79 -15.71
C LEU A 197 -4.26 -7.54 -16.58
N VAL A 198 -4.31 -8.85 -16.55
CA VAL A 198 -3.54 -9.71 -17.44
C VAL A 198 -4.43 -10.11 -18.60
N SER A 199 -4.07 -9.65 -19.80
CA SER A 199 -4.78 -10.02 -21.02
C SER A 199 -4.48 -11.47 -21.42
N PRO A 200 -5.44 -12.18 -22.02
CA PRO A 200 -5.14 -13.42 -22.74
C PRO A 200 -4.13 -13.18 -23.87
N ILE A 201 -3.57 -14.27 -24.42
CA ILE A 201 -2.72 -14.23 -25.64
C ILE A 201 -3.45 -13.54 -26.79
N ILE A 202 -4.77 -13.76 -26.87
CA ILE A 202 -5.67 -13.20 -27.87
C ILE A 202 -6.54 -12.14 -27.21
N ASP A 203 -6.16 -10.88 -27.38
CA ASP A 203 -6.82 -9.74 -26.73
C ASP A 203 -7.93 -9.12 -27.62
N PHE A 204 -9.09 -9.78 -27.68
CA PHE A 204 -10.22 -9.31 -28.47
C PHE A 204 -11.61 -9.78 -27.96
N PRO A 205 -12.64 -8.90 -27.90
CA PRO A 205 -12.52 -7.45 -27.97
C PRO A 205 -11.70 -6.92 -26.78
N THR A 206 -10.94 -5.85 -27.02
CA THR A 206 -9.99 -5.33 -26.04
C THR A 206 -10.72 -4.75 -24.83
N PHE A 207 -10.44 -5.29 -23.65
CA PHE A 207 -10.93 -4.81 -22.36
C PHE A 207 -9.81 -4.10 -21.61
N ARG A 208 -10.12 -2.92 -21.07
CA ARG A 208 -9.18 -2.08 -20.32
C ARG A 208 -9.91 -1.43 -19.15
N PHE A 209 -9.17 -1.18 -18.08
CA PHE A 209 -9.70 -0.38 -16.98
C PHE A 209 -9.97 1.05 -17.45
N ASN A 210 -11.15 1.55 -17.12
CA ASN A 210 -11.46 2.98 -17.17
C ASN A 210 -11.46 3.56 -15.74
N ASN A 211 -11.63 4.87 -15.61
CA ASN A 211 -11.58 5.54 -14.31
C ASN A 211 -12.66 5.02 -13.33
N ALA A 212 -13.87 4.73 -13.82
CA ALA A 212 -14.94 4.18 -12.98
C ALA A 212 -14.60 2.77 -12.49
N THR A 213 -14.09 1.92 -13.37
CA THR A 213 -13.61 0.58 -13.04
C THR A 213 -12.48 0.62 -12.01
N CYS A 214 -11.48 1.49 -12.19
CA CYS A 214 -10.41 1.67 -11.21
C CYS A 214 -10.94 2.09 -9.85
N GLN A 215 -11.83 3.09 -9.78
CA GLN A 215 -12.40 3.52 -8.50
C GLN A 215 -13.17 2.39 -7.81
N GLN A 216 -13.92 1.58 -8.58
CA GLN A 216 -14.62 0.42 -8.04
C GLN A 216 -13.64 -0.64 -7.53
N LEU A 217 -12.57 -0.94 -8.27
CA LEU A 217 -11.50 -1.87 -7.87
C LEU A 217 -10.86 -1.41 -6.56
N GLN A 218 -10.43 -0.14 -6.50
CA GLN A 218 -9.77 0.44 -5.33
C GLN A 218 -10.71 0.44 -4.11
N LYS A 219 -11.98 0.82 -4.26
CA LYS A 219 -12.96 0.86 -3.15
C LYS A 219 -13.29 -0.53 -2.61
N THR A 220 -13.48 -1.50 -3.50
CA THR A 220 -13.83 -2.89 -3.13
C THR A 220 -12.76 -3.52 -2.24
N VAL A 221 -11.49 -3.21 -2.50
CA VAL A 221 -10.37 -3.75 -1.71
C VAL A 221 -10.06 -2.88 -0.49
N ALA A 222 -10.07 -1.55 -0.62
CA ALA A 222 -9.66 -0.63 0.45
C ALA A 222 -10.51 -0.73 1.72
N GLY A 223 -11.85 -0.79 1.57
CA GLY A 223 -12.78 -0.77 2.70
C GLY A 223 -12.56 -1.93 3.68
N PRO A 224 -12.68 -3.19 3.23
CA PRO A 224 -12.47 -4.35 4.09
C PRO A 224 -11.08 -4.40 4.73
N MET A 225 -10.03 -4.03 3.99
CA MET A 225 -8.66 -4.00 4.52
C MET A 225 -8.47 -2.97 5.63
N ASN A 226 -9.04 -1.76 5.48
CA ASN A 226 -9.01 -0.75 6.54
C ASN A 226 -9.71 -1.21 7.82
N THR A 227 -10.79 -2.00 7.70
CA THR A 227 -11.48 -2.61 8.84
C THR A 227 -10.56 -3.58 9.59
N GLN A 228 -9.75 -4.38 8.90
CA GLN A 228 -8.84 -5.33 9.54
C GLN A 228 -7.70 -4.65 10.32
N PHE A 229 -7.16 -3.53 9.82
CA PHE A 229 -6.19 -2.74 10.59
C PHE A 229 -6.78 -2.26 11.91
N THR A 230 -8.02 -1.78 11.88
CA THR A 230 -8.74 -1.33 13.08
C THR A 230 -9.01 -2.51 14.03
N ALA A 231 -9.44 -3.66 13.50
CA ALA A 231 -9.74 -4.86 14.30
C ALA A 231 -8.51 -5.44 15.03
N LEU A 232 -7.31 -5.20 14.50
CA LEU A 232 -6.05 -5.62 15.10
C LEU A 232 -5.35 -4.50 15.89
N ASN A 233 -6.02 -3.37 16.14
CA ASN A 233 -5.48 -2.21 16.86
C ASN A 233 -4.19 -1.67 16.23
N VAL A 234 -4.07 -1.71 14.91
CA VAL A 234 -2.92 -1.18 14.17
C VAL A 234 -3.18 0.28 13.87
N THR A 235 -2.27 1.15 14.32
CA THR A 235 -2.39 2.60 14.08
C THR A 235 -2.15 2.93 12.61
N VAL A 236 -3.22 3.31 11.91
CA VAL A 236 -3.17 3.72 10.51
C VAL A 236 -2.79 5.19 10.41
N LEU A 237 -1.70 5.48 9.70
CA LEU A 237 -1.22 6.84 9.43
C LEU A 237 -1.87 7.40 8.16
N LYS A 238 -2.01 6.57 7.13
CA LYS A 238 -2.75 6.86 5.89
C LYS A 238 -3.53 5.61 5.50
N PRO A 239 -4.88 5.63 5.53
CA PRO A 239 -5.67 4.47 5.15
C PRO A 239 -5.56 4.18 3.66
N PHE A 240 -5.92 2.96 3.25
CA PHE A 240 -6.18 2.69 1.85
C PHE A 240 -7.31 3.61 1.36
N ALA A 241 -7.07 4.31 0.27
CA ALA A 241 -8.04 5.20 -0.36
C ALA A 241 -7.95 5.07 -1.88
N ALA A 242 -9.07 5.34 -2.56
CA ALA A 242 -9.10 5.42 -4.01
C ALA A 242 -8.33 6.66 -4.47
N ASP A 243 -7.45 6.46 -5.45
CA ASP A 243 -6.64 7.52 -6.05
C ASP A 243 -6.71 7.37 -7.59
N PRO A 244 -7.42 8.28 -8.28
CA PRO A 244 -7.52 8.27 -9.75
C PRO A 244 -6.17 8.42 -10.46
N GLN A 245 -5.16 9.02 -9.82
CA GLN A 245 -3.82 9.19 -10.42
C GLN A 245 -3.05 7.87 -10.46
N LEU A 246 -3.44 6.90 -9.62
CA LEU A 246 -2.87 5.56 -9.56
C LEU A 246 -3.69 4.56 -10.40
N CYS A 247 -4.33 5.03 -11.47
CA CYS A 247 -5.10 4.24 -12.40
C CYS A 247 -4.53 4.37 -13.83
N SER A 248 -4.38 3.23 -14.49
CA SER A 248 -4.06 3.12 -15.91
C SER A 248 -5.00 2.10 -16.56
N SER A 249 -4.91 1.95 -17.89
CA SER A 249 -5.74 1.02 -18.65
C SER A 249 -5.54 -0.46 -18.30
N VAL A 250 -4.45 -0.82 -17.60
CA VAL A 250 -4.09 -2.23 -17.29
C VAL A 250 -3.70 -2.45 -15.83
N GLU A 251 -3.58 -1.41 -15.02
CA GLU A 251 -3.12 -1.49 -13.64
C GLU A 251 -3.75 -0.37 -12.81
N THR A 252 -4.16 -0.70 -11.59
CA THR A 252 -4.49 0.26 -10.56
C THR A 252 -3.77 -0.10 -9.26
N GLN A 253 -3.46 0.91 -8.45
CA GLN A 253 -2.76 0.74 -7.19
C GLN A 253 -3.52 1.41 -6.05
N ILE A 254 -3.45 0.80 -4.86
CA ILE A 254 -3.88 1.40 -3.59
C ILE A 254 -2.75 1.27 -2.58
N CYS A 255 -2.52 2.29 -1.76
CA CYS A 255 -1.46 2.28 -0.75
C CYS A 255 -1.98 2.73 0.61
N THR A 256 -1.38 2.16 1.66
CA THR A 256 -1.59 2.51 3.06
C THR A 256 -0.24 2.76 3.73
N SER A 257 -0.24 3.54 4.81
CA SER A 257 0.88 3.61 5.74
C SER A 257 0.39 3.45 7.16
N VAL A 258 1.14 2.69 7.96
CA VAL A 258 0.82 2.36 9.34
C VAL A 258 2.05 2.56 10.21
N VAL A 259 1.85 2.66 11.52
CA VAL A 259 2.94 2.42 12.47
C VAL A 259 3.35 0.95 12.34
N CYS A 260 4.65 0.68 12.16
CA CYS A 260 5.13 -0.69 12.00
C CYS A 260 4.65 -1.59 13.16
N PRO A 261 3.83 -2.62 12.88
CA PRO A 261 3.31 -3.50 13.92
C PRO A 261 4.41 -4.47 14.41
N PRO A 262 4.29 -5.00 15.65
CA PRO A 262 5.11 -6.11 16.11
C PRO A 262 4.92 -7.38 15.24
N ASP A 263 5.90 -8.27 15.24
CA ASP A 263 5.94 -9.45 14.36
C ASP A 263 4.71 -10.36 14.48
N ASP A 264 4.17 -10.56 15.69
CA ASP A 264 2.98 -11.39 15.92
C ASP A 264 1.72 -10.75 15.31
N VAL A 265 1.58 -9.43 15.44
CA VAL A 265 0.50 -8.66 14.81
C VAL A 265 0.67 -8.64 13.29
N GLN A 266 1.91 -8.54 12.79
CA GLN A 266 2.22 -8.59 11.37
C GLN A 266 1.83 -9.94 10.74
N GLN A 267 2.09 -11.07 11.43
CA GLN A 267 1.67 -12.40 10.95
C GLN A 267 0.14 -12.53 10.90
N ARG A 268 -0.57 -12.00 11.91
CA ARG A 268 -2.04 -11.98 11.90
C ARG A 268 -2.57 -11.11 10.76
N LEU A 269 -2.02 -9.90 10.59
CA LEU A 269 -2.32 -9.01 9.47
C LEU A 269 -2.12 -9.68 8.11
N GLN A 270 -1.00 -10.38 7.93
CA GLN A 270 -0.70 -11.13 6.71
C GLN A 270 -1.85 -12.08 6.35
N SER A 271 -2.34 -12.87 7.31
CA SER A 271 -3.44 -13.81 7.07
C SER A 271 -4.78 -13.13 6.77
N VAL A 272 -5.18 -12.14 7.57
CA VAL A 272 -6.50 -11.51 7.42
C VAL A 272 -6.57 -10.65 6.16
N LEU A 273 -5.52 -9.89 5.86
CA LEU A 273 -5.46 -9.07 4.65
C LEU A 273 -5.34 -9.92 3.39
N GLN A 274 -4.67 -11.08 3.45
CA GLN A 274 -4.67 -12.03 2.34
C GLN A 274 -6.08 -12.55 2.05
N ASN A 275 -6.84 -12.93 3.07
CA ASN A 275 -8.23 -13.36 2.91
C ASN A 275 -9.12 -12.26 2.33
N GLU A 276 -9.01 -11.02 2.82
CA GLU A 276 -9.75 -9.88 2.27
C GLU A 276 -9.36 -9.59 0.82
N LEU A 277 -8.08 -9.73 0.48
CA LEU A 277 -7.61 -9.57 -0.89
C LEU A 277 -8.19 -10.64 -1.82
N ASP A 278 -8.20 -11.90 -1.38
CA ASP A 278 -8.78 -13.02 -2.13
C ASP A 278 -10.28 -12.84 -2.36
N LEU A 279 -11.03 -12.43 -1.33
CA LEU A 279 -12.46 -12.15 -1.42
C LEU A 279 -12.74 -10.94 -2.32
N GLY A 280 -12.02 -9.84 -2.12
CA GLY A 280 -12.17 -8.62 -2.92
C GLY A 280 -11.88 -8.89 -4.40
N VAL A 281 -10.75 -9.49 -4.73
CA VAL A 281 -10.40 -9.82 -6.13
C VAL A 281 -11.34 -10.87 -6.73
N GLY A 282 -11.84 -11.81 -5.91
CA GLY A 282 -12.87 -12.77 -6.33
C GLY A 282 -14.20 -12.11 -6.72
N LEU A 283 -14.65 -11.09 -5.98
CA LEU A 283 -15.84 -10.30 -6.31
C LEU A 283 -15.63 -9.45 -7.56
N LEU A 284 -14.44 -8.85 -7.70
CA LEU A 284 -14.07 -8.04 -8.85
C LEU A 284 -14.04 -8.86 -10.14
N SER A 285 -13.55 -10.10 -10.08
CA SER A 285 -13.45 -10.95 -11.27
C SER A 285 -14.81 -11.37 -11.87
N GLY A 286 -15.91 -11.22 -11.13
CA GLY A 286 -17.27 -11.46 -11.62
C GLY A 286 -18.09 -10.20 -11.92
N SER A 287 -17.65 -9.02 -11.47
CA SER A 287 -18.41 -7.76 -11.60
C SER A 287 -17.76 -6.73 -12.53
N VAL A 288 -16.43 -6.77 -12.67
CA VAL A 288 -15.65 -5.83 -13.48
C VAL A 288 -15.26 -6.43 -14.83
N CYS A 289 -15.06 -7.74 -14.89
CA CYS A 289 -14.61 -8.38 -16.11
C CYS A 289 -15.76 -8.67 -17.10
N PRO A 290 -15.53 -8.52 -18.42
CA PRO A 290 -16.46 -9.00 -19.42
C PRO A 290 -16.54 -10.53 -19.40
N ALA A 291 -17.75 -11.06 -19.57
CA ALA A 291 -18.16 -12.43 -19.24
C ALA A 291 -17.49 -13.59 -20.03
N SER A 292 -16.47 -13.34 -20.87
CA SER A 292 -15.97 -14.39 -21.77
C SER A 292 -14.52 -14.30 -22.21
N SER A 293 -13.69 -13.45 -21.60
CA SER A 293 -12.52 -12.94 -22.33
C SER A 293 -11.16 -13.55 -21.95
N GLY A 294 -11.09 -14.59 -21.10
CA GLY A 294 -9.81 -15.23 -20.74
C GLY A 294 -8.81 -14.32 -20.00
N TYR A 295 -9.29 -13.18 -19.50
CA TYR A 295 -8.51 -12.25 -18.69
C TYR A 295 -8.35 -12.77 -17.26
N THR A 296 -7.27 -12.31 -16.63
CA THR A 296 -6.99 -12.61 -15.22
C THR A 296 -6.71 -11.31 -14.48
N ILE A 297 -7.31 -11.15 -13.29
CA ILE A 297 -6.93 -10.09 -12.36
C ILE A 297 -5.87 -10.65 -11.42
N ARG A 298 -4.73 -9.96 -11.35
CA ARG A 298 -3.61 -10.30 -10.48
C ARG A 298 -3.35 -9.16 -9.53
N ALA A 299 -3.44 -9.40 -8.22
CA ALA A 299 -3.08 -8.40 -7.21
C ALA A 299 -1.83 -8.84 -6.43
N LEU A 300 -0.88 -7.93 -6.26
CA LEU A 300 0.41 -8.17 -5.59
C LEU A 300 0.78 -6.98 -4.71
N SER A 301 1.37 -7.22 -3.55
CA SER A 301 2.10 -6.15 -2.85
C SER A 301 3.48 -5.89 -3.46
N GLY A 302 4.04 -4.71 -3.18
CA GLY A 302 5.40 -4.32 -3.57
C GLY A 302 6.46 -5.11 -2.82
N THR A 303 7.67 -5.20 -3.40
CA THR A 303 8.80 -5.96 -2.80
C THR A 303 9.43 -5.31 -1.58
N GLN A 304 9.14 -4.03 -1.33
CA GLN A 304 9.58 -3.28 -0.15
C GLN A 304 8.47 -3.10 0.88
N ASP A 305 7.29 -3.66 0.63
CA ASP A 305 6.18 -3.56 1.57
C ASP A 305 6.38 -4.51 2.74
N PHE A 306 5.83 -4.13 3.89
CA PHE A 306 5.96 -4.94 5.11
C PHE A 306 5.15 -6.25 5.07
N LEU A 307 4.23 -6.41 4.11
CA LEU A 307 3.48 -7.65 3.89
C LEU A 307 3.65 -8.14 2.45
N ASN A 308 3.60 -9.46 2.28
CA ASN A 308 3.67 -10.12 0.98
C ASN A 308 2.29 -10.68 0.61
N LEU A 309 1.44 -9.85 0.02
CA LEU A 309 0.09 -10.21 -0.37
C LEU A 309 0.07 -10.59 -1.85
N ARG A 310 -0.62 -11.68 -2.19
CA ARG A 310 -0.75 -12.13 -3.58
C ARG A 310 -2.05 -12.85 -3.81
N THR A 311 -2.76 -12.46 -4.85
CA THR A 311 -3.87 -13.23 -5.36
C THR A 311 -3.95 -13.17 -6.88
N ILE A 312 -4.56 -14.19 -7.45
CA ILE A 312 -4.81 -14.31 -8.88
C ILE A 312 -6.21 -14.88 -9.04
N SER A 313 -7.08 -14.16 -9.73
CA SER A 313 -8.43 -14.61 -10.04
C SER A 313 -8.67 -14.49 -11.54
N ASN A 314 -9.10 -15.59 -12.15
CA ASN A 314 -9.59 -15.55 -13.52
C ASN A 314 -10.91 -14.79 -13.54
N CYS A 315 -11.07 -13.95 -14.55
CA CYS A 315 -12.36 -13.34 -14.84
C CYS A 315 -13.38 -14.47 -15.03
N LYS A 316 -14.43 -14.44 -14.21
CA LYS A 316 -15.51 -15.42 -14.30
C LYS A 316 -16.57 -14.85 -15.24
N PRO A 317 -17.19 -15.69 -16.08
CA PRO A 317 -18.49 -15.33 -16.63
C PRO A 317 -19.37 -14.92 -15.43
N GLY A 318 -20.04 -13.78 -15.53
CA GLY A 318 -21.11 -13.47 -14.58
C GLY A 318 -22.10 -14.64 -14.53
N PRO A 319 -22.88 -14.81 -13.45
CA PRO A 319 -24.03 -15.71 -13.52
C PRO A 319 -24.84 -15.29 -14.76
N ASP A 320 -25.04 -16.18 -15.73
CA ASP A 320 -25.73 -15.87 -17.00
C ASP A 320 -27.25 -15.80 -16.75
N PRO A 321 -27.90 -14.62 -16.81
CA PRO A 321 -29.32 -14.54 -17.10
C PRO A 321 -29.60 -14.19 -18.57
N PHE A 322 -28.57 -13.78 -19.35
CA PHE A 322 -28.80 -13.18 -20.66
C PHE A 322 -27.71 -13.45 -21.73
N PRO A 323 -28.09 -13.80 -22.96
CA PRO A 323 -29.46 -14.12 -23.37
C PRO A 323 -29.91 -15.42 -22.67
N GLY A 324 -31.18 -15.50 -22.26
CA GLY A 324 -31.75 -16.69 -21.60
C GLY A 324 -31.83 -17.93 -22.49
N CYS A 325 -31.16 -17.93 -23.65
CA CYS A 325 -31.06 -19.06 -24.55
C CYS A 325 -29.77 -19.84 -24.33
N ARG A 326 -29.86 -21.17 -24.35
CA ARG A 326 -28.70 -22.04 -24.47
C ARG A 326 -28.20 -21.97 -25.92
N CYS A 327 -27.19 -21.14 -26.17
CA CYS A 327 -26.53 -21.10 -27.47
C CYS A 327 -25.90 -22.46 -27.80
N ASP A 328 -26.32 -23.10 -28.90
CA ASP A 328 -25.64 -24.28 -29.42
C ASP A 328 -24.30 -23.88 -30.05
N LYS A 329 -23.23 -24.02 -29.27
CA LYS A 329 -21.86 -23.71 -29.71
C LYS A 329 -21.33 -24.67 -30.79
N ARG A 330 -22.10 -25.69 -31.20
CA ARG A 330 -21.72 -26.61 -32.29
C ARG A 330 -21.90 -26.00 -33.69
N GLN A 331 -22.74 -24.97 -33.84
CA GLN A 331 -23.06 -24.36 -35.14
C GLN A 331 -22.20 -23.11 -35.48
N GLY A 332 -21.11 -22.90 -34.73
CA GLY A 332 -20.27 -21.70 -34.85
C GLY A 332 -20.83 -20.50 -34.08
N ILE A 333 -20.07 -19.41 -34.06
CA ILE A 333 -20.40 -18.17 -33.34
C ILE A 333 -20.74 -17.09 -34.38
N ILE A 334 -21.77 -16.28 -34.14
CA ILE A 334 -22.06 -15.10 -34.97
C ILE A 334 -20.82 -14.20 -34.96
N PRO A 335 -20.25 -13.83 -36.13
CA PRO A 335 -18.97 -13.10 -36.19
C PRO A 335 -19.17 -11.59 -35.96
N LEU A 336 -20.20 -11.18 -35.22
CA LEU A 336 -20.48 -9.79 -34.90
C LEU A 336 -20.25 -9.55 -33.42
N TYR A 337 -19.72 -8.38 -33.09
CA TYR A 337 -19.64 -7.88 -31.73
C TYR A 337 -20.11 -6.42 -31.69
N VAL A 338 -20.53 -5.98 -30.52
CA VAL A 338 -20.84 -4.57 -30.26
C VAL A 338 -19.55 -3.88 -29.82
N MET A 339 -19.19 -2.76 -30.45
CA MET A 339 -18.05 -1.95 -30.04
C MET A 339 -18.29 -1.36 -28.63
N PRO A 340 -17.26 -1.23 -27.79
CA PRO A 340 -17.40 -0.81 -26.39
C PRO A 340 -17.81 0.67 -26.23
N THR A 341 -17.77 1.46 -27.30
CA THR A 341 -18.12 2.88 -27.28
C THR A 341 -19.59 3.08 -27.61
N VAL A 342 -20.31 3.78 -26.73
CA VAL A 342 -21.68 4.25 -26.97
C VAL A 342 -21.65 5.74 -27.30
N GLU A 343 -22.28 6.12 -28.41
CA GLU A 343 -22.46 7.52 -28.79
C GLU A 343 -23.87 8.00 -28.41
N SER A 344 -23.99 9.22 -27.88
CA SER A 344 -25.29 9.80 -27.56
C SER A 344 -25.64 10.93 -28.54
N LEU A 345 -26.79 10.81 -29.20
CA LEU A 345 -27.26 11.74 -30.23
C LEU A 345 -28.67 12.28 -29.89
N PRO A 346 -29.08 13.42 -30.45
CA PRO A 346 -30.45 13.89 -30.33
C PRO A 346 -31.46 12.85 -30.87
N GLY A 347 -32.55 12.63 -30.14
CA GLY A 347 -33.65 11.77 -30.58
C GLY A 347 -34.58 12.42 -31.62
N ARG A 348 -35.64 11.70 -32.00
CA ARG A 348 -36.67 12.22 -32.94
C ARG A 348 -37.41 13.43 -32.39
N THR A 349 -37.46 13.56 -31.07
CA THR A 349 -38.10 14.67 -30.38
C THR A 349 -37.11 15.34 -29.45
N SER A 350 -37.40 16.57 -29.04
CA SER A 350 -36.61 17.27 -28.04
C SER A 350 -36.62 16.59 -26.65
N ALA A 351 -37.51 15.63 -26.42
CA ALA A 351 -37.64 14.87 -25.17
C ALA A 351 -36.88 13.53 -25.17
N THR A 352 -36.26 13.14 -26.29
CA THR A 352 -35.57 11.85 -26.44
C THR A 352 -34.08 11.99 -26.78
N ILE A 353 -33.30 10.97 -26.42
CA ILE A 353 -31.87 10.80 -26.75
C ILE A 353 -31.70 9.43 -27.39
N LEU A 354 -30.85 9.35 -28.41
CA LEU A 354 -30.40 8.10 -29.01
C LEU A 354 -29.08 7.66 -28.38
N HIS A 355 -29.03 6.45 -27.86
CA HIS A 355 -27.80 5.78 -27.45
C HIS A 355 -27.41 4.75 -28.50
N CYS A 356 -26.36 5.04 -29.25
CA CYS A 356 -25.96 4.35 -30.46
C CYS A 356 -24.79 3.40 -30.21
N PHE A 357 -24.99 2.15 -30.61
CA PHE A 357 -24.04 1.06 -30.52
C PHE A 357 -23.58 0.69 -31.93
N ARG A 358 -22.27 0.75 -32.16
CA ARG A 358 -21.70 0.35 -33.43
C ARG A 358 -21.36 -1.14 -33.42
N LEU A 359 -21.68 -1.83 -34.49
CA LEU A 359 -21.33 -3.22 -34.70
C LEU A 359 -19.97 -3.33 -35.40
N GLY A 360 -19.22 -4.38 -35.09
CA GLY A 360 -17.99 -4.75 -35.80
C GLY A 360 -17.95 -6.23 -36.10
N MET A 361 -17.06 -6.62 -37.01
CA MET A 361 -16.78 -8.02 -37.32
C MET A 361 -15.63 -8.58 -36.50
N VAL A 362 -15.83 -9.76 -35.91
CA VAL A 362 -14.78 -10.55 -35.27
C VAL A 362 -13.72 -10.92 -36.33
N PRO A 363 -12.44 -10.56 -36.13
CA PRO A 363 -11.38 -10.85 -37.09
C PRO A 363 -11.28 -12.35 -37.49
N PRO A 364 -10.84 -12.67 -38.72
CA PRO A 364 -10.75 -14.04 -39.24
C PRO A 364 -10.07 -15.05 -38.31
N LEU A 365 -9.00 -14.61 -37.65
CA LEU A 365 -8.18 -15.36 -36.71
C LEU A 365 -8.96 -15.88 -35.49
N PHE A 366 -10.08 -15.23 -35.14
CA PHE A 366 -10.89 -15.55 -33.95
C PHE A 366 -12.19 -16.27 -34.29
N ARG A 367 -12.44 -16.52 -35.58
CA ARG A 367 -13.57 -17.35 -36.03
C ARG A 367 -13.11 -18.81 -35.92
N THR A 368 -13.70 -19.58 -35.01
CA THR A 368 -13.46 -21.03 -34.95
C THR A 368 -13.75 -21.62 -36.34
N PRO A 369 -12.82 -22.39 -36.94
CA PRO A 369 -13.09 -23.03 -38.21
C PRO A 369 -14.02 -24.21 -37.94
N VAL A 370 -15.34 -24.00 -38.06
CA VAL A 370 -16.30 -25.08 -38.05
C VAL A 370 -16.75 -25.32 -39.48
N GLY A 371 -16.55 -26.54 -39.94
CA GLY A 371 -16.73 -26.95 -41.33
C GLY A 371 -18.12 -26.61 -41.92
N LEU A 372 -18.08 -26.20 -43.18
CA LEU A 372 -19.05 -26.48 -44.25
C LEU A 372 -20.56 -26.17 -44.08
N TYR A 373 -21.02 -25.56 -42.98
CA TYR A 373 -22.42 -25.14 -42.88
C TYR A 373 -22.54 -23.69 -42.46
N VAL A 374 -22.51 -22.80 -43.45
CA VAL A 374 -22.76 -21.37 -43.26
C VAL A 374 -24.25 -21.11 -43.33
N CYS A 375 -24.94 -21.28 -42.20
CA CYS A 375 -26.34 -20.85 -42.08
C CYS A 375 -26.38 -19.31 -42.03
N MET A 376 -26.89 -18.69 -43.10
CA MET A 376 -27.26 -17.27 -43.30
C MET A 376 -26.34 -16.18 -42.67
N TYR A 377 -25.71 -15.39 -43.55
CA TYR A 377 -24.91 -14.20 -43.25
C TYR A 377 -25.74 -12.97 -42.82
N VAL A 378 -26.80 -13.13 -42.05
CA VAL A 378 -27.77 -12.05 -41.80
C VAL A 378 -28.00 -11.81 -40.31
N CYS A 379 -27.78 -10.58 -39.85
CA CYS A 379 -28.20 -10.11 -38.53
C CYS A 379 -29.71 -9.84 -38.56
N MET A 380 -30.50 -10.73 -37.97
CA MET A 380 -31.97 -10.61 -37.99
C MET A 380 -32.51 -9.72 -36.86
N TYR A 381 -31.91 -9.82 -35.67
CA TYR A 381 -32.30 -9.03 -34.51
C TYR A 381 -31.12 -8.87 -33.55
N VAL A 382 -31.21 -7.86 -32.67
CA VAL A 382 -30.33 -7.68 -31.51
C VAL A 382 -31.19 -7.62 -30.26
N CYS A 383 -30.77 -8.33 -29.22
CA CYS A 383 -31.39 -8.31 -27.91
C CYS A 383 -30.55 -7.46 -26.96
N MET A 384 -31.21 -6.71 -26.07
CA MET A 384 -30.58 -5.92 -25.02
C MET A 384 -31.24 -6.26 -23.68
N TYR A 385 -30.42 -6.34 -22.63
CA TYR A 385 -30.86 -6.70 -21.28
C TYR A 385 -31.12 -5.44 -20.46
N VAL A 386 -32.37 -5.26 -20.01
CA VAL A 386 -32.89 -3.98 -19.52
C VAL A 386 -33.94 -4.18 -18.43
N TYR A 387 -34.10 -3.20 -17.54
CA TYR A 387 -35.14 -3.24 -16.52
C TYR A 387 -36.54 -3.15 -17.17
N GLU A 388 -37.31 -4.23 -17.15
CA GLU A 388 -38.66 -4.23 -17.74
C GLU A 388 -39.61 -3.23 -17.06
N SER A 389 -39.39 -2.92 -15.78
CA SER A 389 -40.13 -1.85 -15.07
C SER A 389 -40.04 -0.49 -15.76
N ASN A 390 -38.97 -0.25 -16.54
CA ASN A 390 -38.74 0.99 -17.26
C ASN A 390 -39.28 0.97 -18.71
N ARG A 391 -40.17 0.03 -19.05
CA ARG A 391 -40.68 -0.21 -20.42
C ARG A 391 -41.12 1.02 -21.20
N ARG A 392 -41.68 2.03 -20.51
CA ARG A 392 -42.22 3.27 -21.09
C ARG A 392 -41.15 4.30 -21.44
N MET A 393 -39.91 4.08 -21.01
CA MET A 393 -38.81 5.01 -21.22
C MET A 393 -38.12 4.84 -22.56
N ILE A 394 -38.28 3.69 -23.22
CA ILE A 394 -37.82 3.47 -24.59
C ILE A 394 -38.95 3.76 -25.59
N THR A 395 -38.67 4.57 -26.61
CA THR A 395 -39.67 5.01 -27.61
C THR A 395 -39.47 4.37 -28.99
N GLY A 396 -38.31 3.73 -29.23
CA GLY A 396 -38.01 3.06 -30.49
C GLY A 396 -36.54 2.72 -30.63
N PHE A 397 -36.20 2.20 -31.81
CA PHE A 397 -34.83 2.04 -32.25
C PHE A 397 -34.59 2.80 -33.56
N ARG A 398 -33.39 3.36 -33.73
CA ARG A 398 -32.87 3.79 -35.03
C ARG A 398 -31.87 2.74 -35.52
N LEU A 399 -32.06 2.24 -36.73
CA LEU A 399 -31.17 1.27 -37.37
C LEU A 399 -30.51 1.93 -38.57
N THR A 400 -29.18 1.99 -38.59
CA THR A 400 -28.38 2.57 -39.67
C THR A 400 -27.40 1.52 -40.19
N PRO A 401 -27.65 0.85 -41.33
CA PRO A 401 -26.67 -0.07 -41.90
C PRO A 401 -25.44 0.71 -42.38
N ARG A 402 -24.28 0.06 -42.46
CA ARG A 402 -23.08 0.66 -43.07
C ARG A 402 -23.39 1.17 -44.48
N GLY A 403 -23.16 2.47 -44.70
CA GLY A 403 -23.36 3.11 -46.00
C GLY A 403 -24.82 3.23 -46.45
N GLY A 404 -25.80 2.91 -45.60
CA GLY A 404 -27.22 3.06 -45.93
C GLY A 404 -27.94 4.11 -45.07
N SER A 405 -29.23 4.28 -45.34
CA SER A 405 -30.05 5.28 -44.66
C SER A 405 -30.59 4.78 -43.31
N PRO A 406 -30.71 5.67 -42.31
CA PRO A 406 -31.32 5.32 -41.03
C PRO A 406 -32.81 5.04 -41.19
N ARG A 407 -33.32 4.07 -40.44
CA ARG A 407 -34.76 3.82 -40.29
C ARG A 407 -35.14 3.64 -38.84
N PHE A 408 -36.35 4.05 -38.48
CA PHE A 408 -36.88 3.85 -37.14
C PHE A 408 -37.80 2.65 -37.09
N ILE A 409 -37.68 1.86 -36.04
CA ILE A 409 -38.56 0.72 -35.76
C ILE A 409 -39.13 0.82 -34.36
N SER A 410 -40.30 0.21 -34.18
CA SER A 410 -40.96 0.11 -32.88
C SER A 410 -40.22 -0.83 -31.94
N VAL A 411 -40.39 -0.58 -30.64
CA VAL A 411 -39.82 -1.40 -29.59
C VAL A 411 -40.54 -2.75 -29.56
N SER A 412 -39.79 -3.85 -29.62
CA SER A 412 -40.30 -5.21 -29.38
C SER A 412 -39.75 -5.72 -28.07
N TRP A 413 -40.58 -6.29 -27.20
CA TRP A 413 -40.13 -6.90 -25.94
C TRP A 413 -40.24 -8.42 -26.02
N ALA A 414 -39.41 -9.12 -25.24
CA ALA A 414 -39.54 -10.56 -25.07
C ALA A 414 -40.76 -10.92 -24.19
N ALA A 415 -40.80 -12.17 -23.70
CA ALA A 415 -41.85 -12.58 -22.77
C ALA A 415 -41.78 -11.72 -21.49
N PRO A 416 -42.91 -11.53 -20.78
CA PRO A 416 -42.90 -10.87 -19.47
C PRO A 416 -41.87 -11.49 -18.53
N ASP A 417 -41.21 -10.66 -17.74
CA ASP A 417 -40.16 -10.98 -16.76
C ASP A 417 -38.80 -11.42 -17.35
N ASP A 418 -38.68 -11.49 -18.69
CA ASP A 418 -37.43 -11.83 -19.40
C ASP A 418 -36.45 -10.66 -19.47
N ASN A 419 -36.86 -9.45 -19.04
CA ASN A 419 -36.01 -8.26 -18.97
C ASN A 419 -35.25 -7.96 -20.29
N THR A 420 -35.89 -8.29 -21.42
CA THR A 420 -35.24 -8.28 -22.73
C THR A 420 -36.03 -7.44 -23.73
N VAL A 421 -35.35 -6.47 -24.33
CA VAL A 421 -35.87 -5.68 -25.44
C VAL A 421 -35.14 -6.06 -26.74
N LYS A 422 -35.86 -6.07 -27.86
CA LYS A 422 -35.38 -6.56 -29.15
C LYS A 422 -35.53 -5.48 -30.23
N ALA A 423 -34.44 -5.20 -30.92
CA ALA A 423 -34.47 -4.55 -32.23
C ALA A 423 -34.63 -5.64 -33.29
N THR A 424 -35.84 -5.76 -33.84
CA THR A 424 -36.19 -6.82 -34.80
C THR A 424 -36.14 -6.32 -36.24
N MET A 425 -36.30 -7.23 -37.20
CA MET A 425 -36.37 -6.94 -38.63
C MET A 425 -35.11 -6.25 -39.18
N ILE A 426 -33.94 -6.43 -38.57
CA ILE A 426 -32.68 -5.78 -38.97
C ILE A 426 -32.30 -6.22 -40.39
N ASN A 427 -32.27 -7.53 -40.64
CA ASN A 427 -32.01 -8.16 -41.94
C ASN A 427 -30.74 -7.64 -42.65
N TRP A 428 -29.67 -7.41 -41.89
CA TRP A 428 -28.40 -6.89 -42.43
C TRP A 428 -27.42 -8.00 -42.77
N ASN A 429 -26.86 -7.97 -43.98
CA ASN A 429 -25.71 -8.79 -44.30
C ASN A 429 -24.52 -8.45 -43.38
N TYR A 430 -23.86 -9.46 -42.80
CA TYR A 430 -22.76 -9.26 -41.84
C TYR A 430 -21.64 -8.37 -42.36
N VAL A 431 -21.20 -8.59 -43.60
CA VAL A 431 -20.03 -7.92 -44.17
C VAL A 431 -20.39 -6.58 -44.79
N GLN A 432 -21.53 -6.51 -45.48
CA GLN A 432 -21.89 -5.34 -46.27
C GLN A 432 -22.63 -4.28 -45.46
N GLN A 433 -23.38 -4.68 -44.43
CA GLN A 433 -24.34 -3.80 -43.76
C GLN A 433 -24.16 -3.78 -42.24
N ALA A 434 -23.85 -4.92 -41.61
CA ALA A 434 -23.70 -4.98 -40.16
C ALA A 434 -22.32 -4.50 -39.69
N ASP A 435 -21.22 -4.90 -40.34
CA ASP A 435 -19.87 -4.43 -39.99
C ASP A 435 -19.77 -2.91 -40.14
N GLY A 436 -19.69 -2.19 -39.03
CA GLY A 436 -19.70 -0.73 -38.99
C GLY A 436 -21.10 -0.09 -39.02
N GLY A 437 -22.17 -0.90 -39.06
CA GLY A 437 -23.55 -0.46 -38.89
C GLY A 437 -23.86 -0.08 -37.44
N GLU A 438 -24.93 0.67 -37.23
CA GLU A 438 -25.26 1.31 -35.95
C GLU A 438 -26.71 1.02 -35.54
N ILE A 439 -26.87 0.59 -34.29
CA ILE A 439 -28.17 0.36 -33.66
C ILE A 439 -28.30 1.37 -32.51
N CYS A 440 -29.28 2.24 -32.55
CA CYS A 440 -29.52 3.21 -31.49
C CYS A 440 -30.80 2.93 -30.74
N MET A 441 -30.71 2.91 -29.41
CA MET A 441 -31.86 2.92 -28.50
C MET A 441 -32.35 4.35 -28.32
N GLU A 442 -33.63 4.61 -28.56
CA GLU A 442 -34.22 5.91 -28.28
C GLU A 442 -34.87 5.91 -26.90
N LEU A 443 -34.24 6.60 -25.94
CA LEU A 443 -34.74 6.74 -24.57
C LEU A 443 -35.25 8.16 -24.31
N ARG A 444 -36.15 8.30 -23.34
CA ARG A 444 -36.50 9.61 -22.77
C ARG A 444 -35.30 10.23 -22.07
N LYS A 445 -35.14 11.55 -22.18
CA LYS A 445 -34.01 12.30 -21.57
C LYS A 445 -33.85 12.09 -20.07
N GLU A 446 -34.94 11.82 -19.37
CA GLU A 446 -34.99 11.54 -17.93
C GLU A 446 -34.48 10.16 -17.54
N MET A 447 -34.17 9.29 -18.51
CA MET A 447 -33.72 7.92 -18.29
C MET A 447 -32.28 7.72 -18.79
N PRO A 448 -31.27 7.77 -17.90
CA PRO A 448 -29.90 7.41 -18.23
C PRO A 448 -29.80 5.95 -18.71
N LEU A 449 -28.90 5.69 -19.66
CA LEU A 449 -28.67 4.35 -20.18
C LEU A 449 -28.26 3.34 -19.08
N SER A 450 -27.50 3.80 -18.07
CA SER A 450 -27.08 3.00 -16.90
C SER A 450 -28.25 2.50 -16.06
N ASP A 451 -29.32 3.29 -16.01
CA ASP A 451 -30.50 3.04 -15.17
C ASP A 451 -31.55 2.25 -15.95
N PHE A 452 -31.43 2.25 -17.28
CA PHE A 452 -32.27 1.45 -18.17
C PHE A 452 -31.75 0.02 -18.36
N CYS A 453 -30.43 -0.15 -18.53
CA CYS A 453 -29.81 -1.44 -18.83
C CYS A 453 -29.52 -2.25 -17.56
N LEU A 454 -29.81 -3.56 -17.62
CA LEU A 454 -29.42 -4.53 -16.59
C LEU A 454 -28.00 -5.04 -16.86
N GLY A 455 -27.24 -5.30 -15.79
CA GLY A 455 -25.83 -5.70 -15.92
C GLY A 455 -24.85 -4.53 -16.06
N GLY A 456 -25.32 -3.30 -15.82
CA GLY A 456 -24.48 -2.10 -15.67
C GLY A 456 -23.66 -2.10 -14.38
N GLY A 457 -22.80 -3.11 -14.19
CA GLY A 457 -21.55 -2.91 -13.46
C GLY A 457 -20.58 -2.21 -14.43
N SER A 458 -19.99 -1.10 -14.00
CA SER A 458 -19.11 -0.21 -14.78
C SER A 458 -18.01 -0.92 -15.60
N GLY A 459 -18.35 -1.32 -16.83
CA GLY A 459 -17.42 -2.01 -17.73
C GLY A 459 -18.08 -2.57 -18.98
N TRP A 460 -18.58 -1.71 -19.86
CA TRP A 460 -18.56 -1.97 -21.30
C TRP A 460 -17.52 -1.06 -21.94
#